data_AF-A0A7L5DY31-F1
#
_entry.id   AF-A0A7L5DY31-F1
#
_cell.length_a   1.000
_cell.length_b   1.000
_cell.length_c   1.000
_cell.angle_alpha   90.00
_cell.angle_beta   90.00
_cell.angle_gamma   90.00
#
_symmetry.space_group_name_H-M   'P 1'
#
loop_
_entity.id
_entity.type
_entity.pdbx_description
1 polymer ?
#
loop_
_entity_poly.entity_id
_entity_poly.type
_entity_poly.pdbx_seq_one_letter_code
_entity_poly.pdbx_strand_id
1 'polypeptide(L)'
;MTQKASAFDLTYKDALLAELKKLFLGKNVLDKLPTVLQKYGILLIVRSKPDHAPLDGAAFWSKDNPVIALTLRYQRYDNLIFTVYHELGHIFLHLCHDKESSFVDSLDDGKDASSQQEDEANEFARNTLVPSERWRQFTLGRSGFTDEAIQQFADSMGVPAPTIWGRLCFEGRMKYSCASVHQKRNQIP
;
A
#
# COMPACT_ATOMS: atom_id res chain seq x y z
N MET A 1 17.15 21.75 2.20
CA MET A 1 16.46 22.28 3.39
C MET A 1 15.41 21.27 3.80
N THR A 2 15.59 20.60 4.93
CA THR A 2 14.64 19.60 5.43
C THR A 2 13.41 20.35 5.94
N GLN A 3 12.30 20.34 5.20
CA GLN A 3 11.02 20.78 5.75
C GLN A 3 10.74 19.92 6.99
N LYS A 4 10.32 20.56 8.08
CA LYS A 4 9.87 19.86 9.29
C LYS A 4 8.51 19.25 8.98
N ALA A 5 8.31 17.97 9.26
CA ALA A 5 7.00 17.34 9.08
C ALA A 5 5.95 18.00 9.97
N SER A 6 4.71 18.07 9.47
CA SER A 6 3.56 18.46 10.29
C SER A 6 3.38 17.49 11.45
N ALA A 7 2.67 17.89 12.51
CA ALA A 7 2.30 16.95 13.57
C ALA A 7 1.38 15.85 13.01
N PHE A 8 1.66 14.59 13.34
CA PHE A 8 0.78 13.48 12.98
C PHE A 8 -0.53 13.54 13.76
N ASP A 9 -1.65 13.39 13.06
CA ASP A 9 -3.00 13.45 13.62
C ASP A 9 -3.94 12.48 12.87
N LEU A 10 -4.55 11.57 13.62
CA LEU A 10 -5.43 10.51 13.13
C LEU A 10 -6.71 11.05 12.48
N THR A 11 -7.14 12.26 12.83
CA THR A 11 -8.34 12.89 12.24
C THR A 11 -8.21 13.13 10.74
N TYR A 12 -6.98 13.20 10.22
CA TYR A 12 -6.72 13.36 8.80
C TYR A 12 -6.59 12.05 8.01
N LYS A 13 -6.85 10.88 8.64
CA LYS A 13 -6.76 9.57 7.99
C LYS A 13 -7.46 9.54 6.63
N ASP A 14 -8.75 9.88 6.58
CA ASP A 14 -9.50 9.80 5.33
C ASP A 14 -9.03 10.80 4.26
N ALA A 15 -8.59 11.99 4.69
CA ALA A 15 -8.02 13.00 3.81
C ALA A 15 -6.70 12.52 3.17
N LEU A 16 -5.82 11.91 3.96
CA LEU A 16 -4.58 11.30 3.47
C LEU A 16 -4.88 10.19 2.45
N LEU A 17 -5.76 9.24 2.80
CA LEU A 17 -6.08 8.11 1.92
C LEU A 17 -6.65 8.57 0.58
N ALA A 18 -7.49 9.61 0.58
CA ALA A 18 -8.04 10.22 -0.63
C ALA A 18 -6.97 10.96 -1.46
N GLU A 19 -6.04 11.68 -0.82
CA GLU A 19 -4.94 12.36 -1.51
C GLU A 19 -3.95 11.37 -2.13
N LEU A 20 -3.67 10.25 -1.44
CA LEU A 20 -2.87 9.15 -1.98
C LEU A 20 -3.52 8.48 -3.19
N LYS A 21 -4.85 8.24 -3.18
CA LYS A 21 -5.54 7.72 -4.37
C LYS A 21 -5.33 8.63 -5.59
N LYS A 22 -5.47 9.95 -5.40
CA LYS A 22 -5.22 10.94 -6.46
C LYS A 22 -3.75 10.94 -6.90
N LEU A 23 -2.82 10.83 -5.97
CA LEU A 23 -1.40 10.73 -6.27
C LEU A 23 -1.09 9.49 -7.15
N PHE A 24 -1.62 8.33 -6.78
CA PHE A 24 -1.40 7.10 -7.52
C PHE A 24 -2.12 7.07 -8.88
N LEU A 25 -3.13 7.91 -9.12
CA LEU A 25 -3.66 8.10 -10.48
C LEU A 25 -2.78 9.02 -11.35
N GLY A 26 -1.78 9.67 -10.76
CA GLY A 26 -0.92 10.66 -11.42
C GLY A 26 0.40 10.11 -11.95
N LYS A 27 1.38 11.01 -12.08
CA LYS A 27 2.76 10.76 -12.51
C LYS A 27 3.76 11.32 -11.50
N ASN A 28 5.01 10.87 -11.59
CA ASN A 28 6.11 11.22 -10.68
C ASN A 28 5.75 10.82 -9.25
N VAL A 29 5.30 9.58 -9.08
CA VAL A 29 4.71 9.11 -7.82
C VAL A 29 5.74 9.13 -6.71
N LEU A 30 6.95 8.61 -6.98
CA LEU A 30 8.03 8.55 -5.99
C LEU A 30 8.52 9.95 -5.55
N ASP A 31 8.45 10.94 -6.45
CA ASP A 31 8.88 12.31 -6.12
C ASP A 31 7.87 13.02 -5.21
N LYS A 32 6.57 12.75 -5.41
CA LYS A 32 5.48 13.44 -4.69
C LYS A 32 5.04 12.72 -3.43
N LEU A 33 5.23 11.40 -3.34
CA LEU A 33 4.82 10.60 -2.19
C LEU A 33 5.42 11.10 -0.86
N PRO A 34 6.71 11.44 -0.75
CA PRO A 34 7.27 12.02 0.47
C PRO A 34 6.55 13.30 0.90
N THR A 35 6.27 14.20 -0.05
CA THR A 35 5.59 15.47 0.24
C THR A 35 4.16 15.26 0.74
N VAL A 36 3.42 14.34 0.10
CA VAL A 36 2.07 14.00 0.54
C VAL A 36 2.09 13.42 1.95
N LEU A 37 2.93 12.42 2.23
CA LEU A 37 3.01 11.81 3.56
C LEU A 37 3.45 12.82 4.63
N GLN A 38 4.46 13.66 4.32
CA GLN A 38 4.99 14.66 5.23
C GLN A 38 3.96 15.71 5.65
N LYS A 39 3.06 16.09 4.73
CA LYS A 39 1.93 16.99 5.01
C LYS A 39 1.04 16.48 6.15
N TYR A 40 0.94 15.15 6.29
CA TYR A 40 0.16 14.47 7.33
C TYR A 40 1.03 13.96 8.50
N GLY A 41 2.28 14.40 8.60
CA GLY A 41 3.18 14.02 9.69
C GLY A 41 3.75 12.61 9.58
N ILE A 42 3.67 11.97 8.41
CA ILE A 42 4.29 10.67 8.16
C ILE A 42 5.59 10.89 7.38
N LEU A 43 6.70 10.37 7.89
CA LEU A 43 7.99 10.41 7.19
C LEU A 43 8.13 9.21 6.26
N LEU A 44 8.73 9.41 5.08
CA LEU A 44 9.02 8.33 4.14
C LEU A 44 10.53 8.13 4.00
N ILE A 45 10.97 6.88 4.13
CA ILE A 45 12.33 6.45 3.80
C ILE A 45 12.24 5.44 2.67
N VAL A 46 12.81 5.76 1.52
CA VAL A 46 12.88 4.84 0.38
C VAL A 46 14.30 4.30 0.27
N ARG A 47 14.47 2.98 0.38
CA ARG A 47 15.75 2.29 0.19
C ARG A 47 15.71 1.52 -1.13
N SER A 48 16.51 1.96 -2.10
CA SER A 48 16.73 1.21 -3.32
C SER A 48 17.62 -0.01 -3.04
N LYS A 49 17.11 -1.21 -3.34
CA LYS A 49 17.86 -2.47 -3.38
C LYS A 49 18.72 -2.77 -2.13
N PRO A 50 18.12 -3.13 -0.99
CA PRO A 50 18.85 -3.93 -0.03
C PRO A 50 19.00 -5.33 -0.64
N ASP A 51 20.22 -5.76 -0.94
CA ASP A 51 20.50 -7.17 -1.18
C ASP A 51 19.98 -7.95 0.05
N HIS A 52 19.00 -8.83 -0.17
CA HIS A 52 18.39 -9.67 0.87
C HIS A 52 17.46 -8.99 1.88
N ALA A 53 16.86 -7.83 1.60
CA ALA A 53 15.80 -7.32 2.49
C ALA A 53 14.64 -8.33 2.61
N PRO A 54 14.26 -8.75 3.82
CA PRO A 54 13.20 -9.72 4.03
C PRO A 54 11.81 -9.15 3.73
N LEU A 55 11.63 -7.83 3.85
CA LEU A 55 10.32 -7.14 3.80
C LEU A 55 10.26 -6.06 2.71
N ASP A 56 9.07 -5.86 2.14
CA ASP A 56 8.80 -4.80 1.14
C ASP A 56 8.61 -3.42 1.78
N GLY A 57 8.25 -3.38 3.06
CA GLY A 57 8.08 -2.16 3.84
C GLY A 57 8.18 -2.42 5.34
N ALA A 58 8.17 -1.33 6.12
CA ALA A 58 8.03 -1.36 7.57
C ALA A 58 7.43 -0.03 8.07
N ALA A 59 6.73 -0.08 9.20
CA ALA A 59 6.17 1.08 9.87
C ALA A 59 6.63 1.16 11.34
N PHE A 60 7.09 2.33 11.77
CA PHE A 60 7.56 2.52 13.16
C PHE A 60 7.51 4.00 13.58
N TRP A 61 7.58 4.27 14.88
CA TRP A 61 7.69 5.64 15.40
C TRP A 61 9.13 6.16 15.36
N SER A 62 9.31 7.41 14.93
CA SER A 62 10.54 8.16 15.14
C SER A 62 10.24 9.49 15.81
N LYS A 63 10.55 9.57 17.11
CA LYS A 63 10.14 10.69 17.97
C LYS A 63 8.62 10.87 17.91
N ASP A 64 8.15 12.03 17.45
CA ASP A 64 6.73 12.39 17.41
C ASP A 64 6.02 12.04 16.10
N ASN A 65 6.68 11.36 15.15
CA ASN A 65 6.11 11.08 13.83
C ASN A 65 6.27 9.60 13.47
N PRO A 66 5.22 8.96 12.90
CA PRO A 66 5.37 7.66 12.27
C PRO A 66 6.24 7.77 11.01
N VAL A 67 6.93 6.68 10.72
CA VAL A 67 7.81 6.52 9.57
C VAL A 67 7.34 5.31 8.78
N ILE A 68 7.23 5.47 7.46
CA ILE A 68 7.11 4.38 6.50
C ILE A 68 8.49 4.19 5.88
N ALA A 69 9.05 2.99 6.00
CA ALA A 69 10.20 2.55 5.23
C ALA A 69 9.73 1.66 4.09
N LEU A 70 10.21 1.91 2.87
CA LEU A 70 9.92 1.08 1.69
C LEU A 70 11.21 0.49 1.14
N THR A 71 11.19 -0.81 0.85
CA THR A 71 12.20 -1.46 0.03
C THR A 71 11.59 -1.65 -1.36
N LEU A 72 12.19 -1.04 -2.39
CA LEU A 72 11.67 -1.14 -3.77
C LEU A 72 12.03 -2.49 -4.42
N ARG A 73 11.84 -3.61 -3.69
CA ARG A 73 12.29 -4.95 -4.05
C ARG A 73 11.74 -5.41 -5.40
N TYR A 74 10.41 -5.29 -5.60
CA TYR A 74 9.76 -5.81 -6.80
C TYR A 74 9.64 -4.78 -7.94
N GLN A 75 9.96 -3.49 -7.73
CA GLN A 75 9.81 -2.39 -8.71
C GLN A 75 8.47 -2.42 -9.51
N ARG A 76 7.43 -3.03 -8.94
CA ARG A 76 6.11 -3.10 -9.55
C ARG A 76 5.19 -2.08 -8.92
N TYR A 77 4.31 -1.51 -9.73
CA TYR A 77 3.45 -0.43 -9.27
C TYR A 77 2.33 -0.92 -8.34
N ASP A 78 1.75 -2.07 -8.65
CA ASP A 78 0.78 -2.76 -7.79
C ASP A 78 1.33 -3.00 -6.39
N ASN A 79 2.59 -3.45 -6.30
CA ASN A 79 3.28 -3.73 -5.05
C ASN A 79 3.54 -2.46 -4.26
N LEU A 80 4.07 -1.41 -4.89
CA LEU A 80 4.30 -0.12 -4.24
C LEU A 80 3.01 0.42 -3.60
N ILE A 81 1.91 0.42 -4.37
CA ILE A 81 0.61 0.90 -3.91
C ILE A 81 0.16 0.05 -2.72
N PHE A 82 0.17 -1.27 -2.86
CA PHE A 82 -0.26 -2.17 -1.79
C PHE A 82 0.57 -1.98 -0.51
N THR A 83 1.90 -1.99 -0.61
CA THR A 83 2.80 -1.81 0.52
C THR A 83 2.56 -0.47 1.23
N VAL A 84 2.41 0.64 0.50
CA VAL A 84 2.12 1.94 1.14
C VAL A 84 0.83 1.90 1.95
N TYR A 85 -0.25 1.33 1.40
CA TYR A 85 -1.51 1.21 2.15
C TYR A 85 -1.43 0.18 3.30
N HIS A 86 -0.61 -0.86 3.16
CA HIS A 86 -0.34 -1.83 4.21
C HIS A 86 0.38 -1.18 5.40
N GLU A 87 1.47 -0.44 5.15
CA GLU A 87 2.19 0.29 6.21
C GLU A 87 1.32 1.35 6.88
N LEU A 88 0.41 1.99 6.12
CA LEU A 88 -0.61 2.87 6.72
C LEU A 88 -1.60 2.11 7.60
N GLY A 89 -1.90 0.85 7.27
CA GLY A 89 -2.69 -0.04 8.13
C GLY A 89 -2.01 -0.23 9.49
N HIS A 90 -0.72 -0.57 9.49
CA HIS A 90 0.09 -0.65 10.71
C HIS A 90 0.07 0.66 11.50
N ILE A 91 0.23 1.81 10.84
CA ILE A 91 0.17 3.12 11.50
C ILE A 91 -1.19 3.37 12.16
N PHE A 92 -2.28 3.17 11.42
CA PHE A 92 -3.61 3.56 11.87
C PHE A 92 -4.32 2.58 12.79
N LEU A 93 -3.93 1.30 12.77
CA LEU A 93 -4.55 0.27 13.59
C LEU A 93 -3.70 -0.04 14.83
N HIS A 94 -2.37 -0.06 14.69
CA HIS A 94 -1.50 -0.66 15.69
C HIS A 94 -0.61 0.37 16.38
N LEU A 95 0.08 1.23 15.61
CA LEU A 95 1.02 2.21 16.17
C LEU A 95 0.32 3.42 16.83
N CYS A 96 -0.94 3.70 16.48
CA CYS A 96 -1.66 4.87 16.97
C CYS A 96 -2.02 4.81 18.47
N HIS A 97 -2.07 3.61 19.05
CA HIS A 97 -2.46 3.38 20.44
C HIS A 97 -1.27 3.15 21.38
N ASP A 98 -0.07 2.94 20.84
CA ASP A 98 1.11 2.62 21.64
C ASP A 98 2.38 3.27 21.04
N LYS A 99 2.73 4.45 21.59
CA LYS A 99 3.96 5.17 21.24
C LYS A 99 5.22 4.53 21.85
N GLU A 100 5.06 3.67 22.85
CA GLU A 100 6.16 2.97 23.54
C GLU A 100 6.50 1.65 22.81
N SER A 101 5.54 1.03 22.11
CA SER A 101 5.79 -0.02 21.11
C SER A 101 6.43 0.60 19.86
N SER A 102 7.71 0.89 19.99
CA SER A 102 8.52 1.66 19.04
C SER A 102 8.77 0.95 17.70
N PHE A 103 8.33 -0.30 17.54
CA PHE A 103 8.65 -1.10 16.37
C PHE A 103 7.60 -2.19 16.12
N VAL A 104 6.93 -2.12 14.97
CA VAL A 104 6.26 -3.29 14.38
C VAL A 104 7.24 -3.79 13.32
N ASP A 105 8.22 -4.60 13.75
CA ASP A 105 8.93 -5.47 12.80
C ASP A 105 8.10 -6.72 12.66
N SER A 106 7.95 -7.22 11.44
CA SER A 106 7.40 -8.55 11.17
C SER A 106 8.35 -9.68 11.64
N LEU A 107 9.17 -9.44 12.66
CA LEU A 107 10.20 -10.32 13.21
C LEU A 107 10.10 -10.39 14.74
N ASP A 108 9.18 -11.25 15.19
CA ASP A 108 9.23 -12.01 16.45
C ASP A 108 9.00 -11.27 17.79
N ASP A 109 7.82 -11.49 18.39
CA ASP A 109 7.69 -11.85 19.83
C ASP A 109 6.27 -12.38 20.18
N GLY A 110 5.72 -13.23 19.29
CA GLY A 110 4.43 -13.88 19.48
C GLY A 110 3.79 -14.21 18.14
N LYS A 111 3.96 -15.45 17.67
CA LYS A 111 3.54 -15.91 16.34
C LYS A 111 2.06 -15.64 16.01
N ASP A 112 1.20 -15.48 17.02
CA ASP A 112 -0.23 -15.24 16.82
C ASP A 112 -0.57 -13.74 16.68
N ALA A 113 0.03 -12.87 17.51
CA ALA A 113 -0.27 -11.44 17.50
C ALA A 113 0.35 -10.72 16.29
N SER A 114 1.58 -11.08 15.91
CA SER A 114 2.22 -10.57 14.69
C SER A 114 1.45 -11.01 13.44
N SER A 115 1.00 -12.27 13.38
CA SER A 115 0.17 -12.74 12.26
C SER A 115 -1.16 -11.99 12.17
N GLN A 116 -1.81 -11.70 13.30
CA GLN A 116 -3.08 -10.96 13.30
C GLN A 116 -2.90 -9.51 12.83
N GLN A 117 -1.87 -8.81 13.31
CA GLN A 117 -1.60 -7.42 12.90
C GLN A 117 -1.32 -7.31 11.40
N GLU A 118 -0.55 -8.26 10.85
CA GLU A 118 -0.28 -8.37 9.41
C GLU A 118 -1.56 -8.63 8.60
N ASP A 119 -2.45 -9.51 9.08
CA ASP A 119 -3.74 -9.77 8.44
C ASP A 119 -4.66 -8.54 8.48
N GLU A 120 -4.70 -7.83 9.59
CA GLU A 120 -5.46 -6.58 9.74
C GLU A 120 -4.92 -5.47 8.83
N ALA A 121 -3.59 -5.32 8.72
CA ALA A 121 -2.96 -4.38 7.80
C ALA A 121 -3.21 -4.75 6.33
N ASN A 122 -3.15 -6.04 6.00
CA ASN A 122 -3.51 -6.56 4.69
C ASN A 122 -4.98 -6.29 4.34
N GLU A 123 -5.90 -6.55 5.28
CA GLU A 123 -7.31 -6.27 5.11
C GLU A 123 -7.56 -4.76 4.92
N PHE A 124 -6.93 -3.93 5.76
CA PHE A 124 -6.98 -2.49 5.64
C PHE A 124 -6.56 -2.01 4.25
N ALA A 125 -5.41 -2.48 3.75
CA ALA A 125 -4.92 -2.12 2.44
C ALA A 125 -5.88 -2.55 1.32
N ARG A 126 -6.33 -3.81 1.34
CA ARG A 126 -7.26 -4.36 0.36
C ARG A 126 -8.56 -3.58 0.32
N ASN A 127 -9.18 -3.33 1.48
CA ASN A 127 -10.49 -2.69 1.58
C ASN A 127 -10.44 -1.18 1.31
N THR A 128 -9.33 -0.53 1.66
CA THR A 128 -9.12 0.89 1.33
C THR A 128 -8.97 1.10 -0.18
N LEU A 129 -8.20 0.24 -0.84
CA LEU A 129 -8.01 0.28 -2.29
C LEU A 129 -9.30 -0.11 -3.02
N VAL A 130 -9.87 -1.26 -2.66
CA VAL A 130 -11.07 -1.83 -3.28
C VAL A 130 -11.94 -2.48 -2.18
N PRO A 131 -13.10 -1.88 -1.84
CA PRO A 131 -13.99 -2.44 -0.83
C PRO A 131 -14.32 -3.91 -1.09
N SER A 132 -14.29 -4.74 -0.05
CA SER A 132 -14.52 -6.19 -0.13
C SER A 132 -15.78 -6.56 -0.92
N GLU A 133 -16.87 -5.83 -0.72
CA GLU A 133 -18.13 -6.06 -1.45
C GLU A 133 -17.99 -5.80 -2.95
N ARG A 134 -17.31 -4.71 -3.33
CA ARG A 134 -17.04 -4.40 -4.75
C ARG A 134 -16.13 -5.44 -5.37
N TRP A 135 -15.11 -5.89 -4.64
CA TRP A 135 -14.21 -6.96 -5.10
C TRP A 135 -14.96 -8.29 -5.31
N ARG A 136 -15.83 -8.65 -4.37
CA ARG A 136 -16.66 -9.85 -4.46
C ARG A 136 -17.59 -9.77 -5.67
N GLN A 137 -18.30 -8.66 -5.86
CA GLN A 137 -19.15 -8.45 -7.04
C GLN A 137 -18.38 -8.54 -8.36
N PHE A 138 -17.15 -8.00 -8.41
CA PHE A 138 -16.31 -8.03 -9.60
C PHE A 138 -15.82 -9.45 -9.94
N THR A 139 -15.55 -10.28 -8.94
CA THR A 139 -14.91 -11.59 -9.12
C THR A 139 -15.87 -12.78 -9.12
N LEU A 140 -17.06 -12.64 -8.51
CA LEU A 140 -18.00 -13.74 -8.32
C LEU A 140 -18.47 -14.30 -9.68
N GLY A 141 -18.37 -15.62 -9.83
CA GLY A 141 -18.87 -16.35 -11.01
C GLY A 141 -18.09 -16.10 -12.30
N ARG A 142 -16.96 -15.38 -12.27
CA ARG A 142 -16.15 -15.13 -13.46
C ARG A 142 -15.10 -16.21 -13.69
N SER A 143 -15.01 -16.70 -14.92
CA SER A 143 -13.99 -17.65 -15.37
C SER A 143 -12.71 -16.98 -15.92
N GLY A 144 -12.71 -15.66 -16.07
CA GLY A 144 -11.57 -14.89 -16.57
C GLY A 144 -11.77 -13.38 -16.46
N PHE A 145 -10.69 -12.63 -16.70
CA PHE A 145 -10.65 -11.19 -16.60
C PHE A 145 -9.95 -10.61 -17.84
N THR A 146 -10.68 -9.86 -18.65
CA THR A 146 -10.12 -9.14 -19.80
C THR A 146 -9.44 -7.85 -19.34
N ASP A 147 -8.48 -7.37 -20.12
CA ASP A 147 -7.81 -6.09 -19.83
C ASP A 147 -8.81 -4.92 -19.76
N GLU A 148 -9.83 -4.94 -20.61
CA GLU A 148 -10.94 -3.97 -20.62
C GLU A 148 -11.74 -4.01 -19.31
N ALA A 149 -12.12 -5.20 -18.84
CA ALA A 149 -12.88 -5.36 -17.60
C ALA A 149 -12.06 -4.92 -16.38
N ILE A 150 -10.75 -5.20 -16.37
CA ILE A 150 -9.83 -4.74 -15.32
C ILE A 150 -9.72 -3.22 -15.33
N GLN A 151 -9.57 -2.60 -16.50
CA GLN A 151 -9.47 -1.15 -16.64
C GLN A 151 -10.75 -0.46 -16.15
N GLN A 152 -11.91 -0.88 -16.66
CA GLN A 152 -13.21 -0.29 -16.27
C GLN A 152 -13.46 -0.40 -14.76
N PHE A 153 -13.10 -1.54 -14.16
CA PHE A 153 -13.26 -1.72 -12.72
C PHE A 153 -12.28 -0.86 -11.93
N ALA A 154 -11.02 -0.76 -12.34
CA ALA A 154 -10.03 0.12 -11.72
C ALA A 154 -10.46 1.59 -11.75
N ASP A 155 -10.97 2.06 -12.90
CA ASP A 155 -11.49 3.41 -13.07
C ASP A 155 -12.67 3.66 -12.11
N SER A 156 -13.58 2.70 -11.96
CA SER A 156 -14.72 2.80 -11.04
C SER A 156 -14.31 2.88 -9.56
N MET A 157 -13.15 2.31 -9.21
CA MET A 157 -12.60 2.32 -7.84
C MET A 157 -11.65 3.50 -7.59
N GLY A 158 -11.28 4.24 -8.64
CA GLY A 158 -10.31 5.33 -8.56
C GLY A 158 -8.90 4.85 -8.20
N VAL A 159 -8.48 3.71 -8.74
CA VAL A 159 -7.13 3.15 -8.56
C VAL A 159 -6.48 2.81 -9.90
N PRO A 160 -5.14 2.75 -9.99
CA PRO A 160 -4.47 2.27 -11.18
C PRO A 160 -4.86 0.84 -11.53
N ALA A 161 -5.05 0.55 -12.82
CA ALA A 161 -5.36 -0.80 -13.28
C ALA A 161 -4.35 -1.89 -12.84
N PRO A 162 -3.03 -1.61 -12.74
CA PRO A 162 -2.09 -2.55 -12.13
C PRO A 162 -2.47 -3.00 -10.72
N THR A 163 -3.11 -2.16 -9.90
CA THR A 163 -3.58 -2.53 -8.55
C THR A 163 -4.61 -3.67 -8.60
N ILE A 164 -5.56 -3.60 -9.54
CA ILE A 164 -6.56 -4.66 -9.74
C ILE A 164 -5.91 -5.93 -10.29
N TRP A 165 -5.07 -5.78 -11.33
CA TRP A 165 -4.36 -6.90 -11.95
C TRP A 165 -3.46 -7.64 -10.94
N GLY A 166 -2.70 -6.90 -10.14
CA GLY A 166 -1.83 -7.45 -9.09
C GLY A 166 -2.61 -8.27 -8.07
N ARG A 167 -3.76 -7.75 -7.60
CA ARG A 167 -4.63 -8.48 -6.68
C ARG A 167 -5.22 -9.76 -7.30
N LEU A 168 -5.64 -9.73 -8.57
CA LEU A 168 -6.10 -10.93 -9.28
C LEU A 168 -4.98 -11.98 -9.37
N CYS A 169 -3.74 -11.57 -9.64
CA CYS A 169 -2.60 -12.48 -9.69
C CYS A 169 -2.23 -13.04 -8.31
N PHE A 170 -2.23 -12.20 -7.27
CA PHE A 170 -1.99 -12.62 -5.90
C PHE A 170 -3.03 -13.64 -5.41
N GLU A 171 -4.31 -13.43 -5.70
CA GLU A 171 -5.40 -14.35 -5.35
C GLU A 171 -5.49 -15.60 -6.27
N GLY A 172 -4.53 -15.81 -7.18
CA GLY A 172 -4.48 -16.98 -8.07
C GLY A 172 -5.55 -17.01 -9.16
N ARG A 173 -6.26 -15.88 -9.36
CA ARG A 173 -7.31 -15.74 -10.39
C ARG A 173 -6.74 -15.48 -11.78
N MET A 174 -5.52 -14.96 -11.84
CA MET A 174 -4.73 -14.77 -13.06
C MET A 174 -3.29 -15.20 -12.80
N LYS A 175 -2.54 -15.54 -13.85
CA LYS A 175 -1.11 -15.83 -13.72
C LYS A 175 -0.30 -14.56 -13.96
N TYR A 176 0.74 -14.31 -13.16
CA TYR A 176 1.69 -13.21 -13.40
C TYR A 176 2.36 -13.28 -14.78
N SER A 177 2.42 -14.45 -15.40
CA SER A 177 2.97 -14.68 -16.74
C SER A 177 1.98 -14.44 -17.89
N CYS A 178 0.70 -14.15 -17.60
CA CYS A 178 -0.27 -13.91 -18.67
C CYS A 178 0.06 -12.62 -19.45
N ALA A 179 -0.16 -12.66 -20.76
CA ALA A 179 0.00 -11.47 -21.59
C ALA A 179 -1.16 -10.49 -21.31
N SER A 180 -0.87 -9.43 -20.56
CA SER A 180 -1.82 -8.36 -20.22
C SER A 180 -1.17 -7.01 -20.43
N VAL A 181 -1.92 -6.01 -20.91
CA VAL A 181 -1.42 -4.63 -20.98
C VAL A 181 -1.10 -4.09 -19.59
N HIS A 182 -1.80 -4.57 -18.55
CA HIS A 182 -1.60 -4.15 -17.16
C HIS A 182 -0.33 -4.73 -16.57
N GLN A 183 0.07 -5.94 -16.98
CA GLN A 183 1.39 -6.50 -16.68
C GLN A 183 2.51 -5.57 -17.20
N LYS A 184 2.42 -5.14 -18.46
CA LYS A 184 3.42 -4.25 -19.10
C LYS A 184 3.45 -2.86 -18.47
N ARG A 185 2.27 -2.35 -18.08
CA ARG A 185 2.10 -1.04 -17.43
C ARG A 185 2.34 -1.07 -15.92
N ASN A 186 2.68 -2.21 -15.35
CA ASN A 186 2.95 -2.36 -13.92
C ASN A 186 4.34 -1.82 -13.51
N GLN A 187 4.67 -0.62 -14.01
CA GLN A 187 5.91 0.11 -13.76
C GLN A 187 5.56 1.39 -13.00
N ILE A 188 6.40 1.78 -12.05
CA ILE A 188 6.15 2.97 -11.23
C ILE A 188 6.33 4.23 -12.10
N PRO A 189 5.30 5.09 -12.24
CA PRO A 189 5.30 6.25 -13.14
C PRO A 189 5.77 7.56 -12.49
#